data_AF-A0A534P866-F1
#
_entry.id   AF-A0A534P866-F1
#
_cell.length_a   1.000
_cell.length_b   1.000
_cell.length_c   1.000
_cell.angle_alpha   90.00
_cell.angle_beta   90.00
_cell.angle_gamma   90.00
#
_symmetry.space_group_name_H-M   'P 1'
#
loop_
_entity.id
_entity.type
_entity.pdbx_description
1 polymer ?
#
loop_
_entity_poly.entity_id
_entity_poly.type
_entity_poly.pdbx_seq_one_letter_code
_entity_poly.pdbx_strand_id
1 'polypeptide(L)'
;MGLRERVEQARRAHPFFRLGVPIFCAVYLIAVKAVGGLGPEHIALVVIVLGFAFWSDRSRKLARIAYAFLLWALVYDSMRWYADYIRSPVIHLREPYSFDLRFFGIHTPRGDLTPNEYLQIHTSKVLDLLCGLAYTPFFFIGESVVLALYLFFKGQTRLAERFAWVFVWSNFIGFSLYYIYPAAPPWYVAAHGFVADLSVHASPAGALRFDKLVGLPIMQGFYGKSADVFGAIP
;
A
#
# COMPACT_ATOMS: atom_id res chain seq x y z
N MET A 1 -16.42 -6.94 33.67
CA MET A 1 -15.55 -8.11 33.40
C MET A 1 -14.26 -7.93 34.18
N GLY A 2 -14.02 -8.80 35.17
CA GLY A 2 -12.91 -8.68 36.13
C GLY A 2 -11.56 -9.11 35.53
N LEU A 3 -10.45 -8.71 36.15
CA LEU A 3 -9.09 -9.06 35.70
C LEU A 3 -8.88 -10.59 35.61
N ARG A 4 -9.48 -11.36 36.55
CA ARG A 4 -9.45 -12.83 36.55
C ARG A 4 -10.15 -13.45 35.33
N GLU A 5 -11.33 -12.95 34.95
CA GLU A 5 -12.05 -13.42 33.76
C GLU A 5 -11.25 -13.18 32.48
N ARG A 6 -10.55 -12.03 32.39
CA ARG A 6 -9.69 -11.73 31.22
C ARG A 6 -8.50 -12.68 31.13
N VAL A 7 -7.87 -13.00 32.26
CA VAL A 7 -6.76 -13.98 32.32
C VAL A 7 -7.24 -15.37 31.91
N GLU A 8 -8.42 -15.80 32.37
CA GLU A 8 -9.01 -17.07 31.96
C GLU A 8 -9.39 -17.10 30.48
N GLN A 9 -9.97 -16.02 29.95
CA GLN A 9 -10.26 -15.90 28.53
C GLN A 9 -8.99 -15.98 27.68
N ALA A 10 -7.91 -15.31 28.11
CA ALA A 10 -6.62 -15.39 27.45
C ALA A 10 -6.05 -16.82 27.47
N ARG A 11 -6.18 -17.55 28.58
CA ARG A 11 -5.75 -18.96 28.70
C ARG A 11 -6.56 -19.90 27.81
N ARG A 12 -7.85 -19.65 27.63
CA ARG A 12 -8.75 -20.42 26.76
C ARG A 12 -8.65 -20.05 25.28
N ALA A 13 -7.92 -18.99 24.93
CA ALA A 13 -7.76 -18.57 23.55
C ALA A 13 -7.05 -19.63 22.71
N HIS A 14 -7.37 -19.69 21.41
CA HIS A 14 -6.74 -20.61 20.48
C HIS A 14 -5.20 -20.43 20.49
N PRO A 15 -4.39 -21.51 20.38
CA PRO A 15 -2.92 -21.44 20.41
C PRO A 15 -2.32 -20.40 19.46
N PHE A 16 -2.98 -20.18 18.31
CA PHE A 16 -2.63 -19.10 17.39
C PHE A 16 -2.54 -17.72 18.06
N PHE A 17 -3.52 -17.33 18.89
CA PHE A 17 -3.48 -16.02 19.56
C PHE A 17 -2.56 -16.00 20.78
N ARG A 18 -2.39 -17.14 21.46
CA ARG A 18 -1.54 -17.24 22.65
C ARG A 18 -0.05 -17.27 22.34
N LEU A 19 0.33 -17.96 21.27
CA LEU A 19 1.73 -18.23 20.91
C LEU A 19 2.05 -17.67 19.53
N GLY A 20 1.22 -17.95 18.52
CA GLY A 20 1.47 -17.53 17.14
C GLY A 20 1.57 -16.01 16.98
N VAL A 21 0.60 -15.25 17.49
CA VAL A 21 0.60 -13.78 17.38
C VAL A 21 1.79 -13.15 18.12
N PRO A 22 2.11 -13.50 19.38
CA PRO A 22 3.32 -12.99 20.04
C PRO A 22 4.61 -13.36 19.31
N ILE A 23 4.75 -14.59 18.82
CA ILE A 23 5.93 -15.02 18.06
C ILE A 23 6.05 -14.20 16.78
N PHE A 24 4.96 -14.04 16.02
CA PHE A 24 4.95 -13.23 14.81
C PHE A 24 5.34 -11.78 15.09
N CYS A 25 4.77 -11.15 16.11
CA CYS A 25 5.14 -9.79 16.52
C CYS A 25 6.61 -9.68 16.92
N ALA A 26 7.15 -10.68 17.63
CA ALA A 26 8.56 -10.70 18.03
C ALA A 26 9.49 -10.84 16.81
N VAL A 27 9.20 -11.80 15.93
CA VAL A 27 9.95 -12.01 14.67
C VAL A 27 9.89 -10.74 13.82
N TYR A 28 8.72 -10.12 13.71
CA TYR A 28 8.54 -8.87 12.98
C TYR A 28 9.41 -7.74 13.52
N LEU A 29 9.38 -7.47 14.83
CA LEU A 29 10.21 -6.41 15.43
C LEU A 29 11.71 -6.69 15.27
N ILE A 30 12.12 -7.96 15.40
CA ILE A 30 13.52 -8.36 15.17
C ILE A 30 13.92 -8.10 13.73
N ALA A 31 13.08 -8.50 12.76
CA ALA A 31 13.33 -8.29 11.35
C ALA A 31 13.45 -6.80 11.02
N VAL A 32 12.46 -5.98 11.41
CA VAL A 32 12.49 -4.53 11.16
C VAL A 32 13.68 -3.85 11.82
N LYS A 33 14.04 -4.26 13.05
CA LYS A 33 15.25 -3.76 13.73
C LYS A 33 16.52 -4.15 12.98
N ALA A 34 16.61 -5.38 12.47
CA ALA A 34 17.77 -5.86 11.74
C ALA A 34 18.02 -5.06 10.45
N VAL A 35 16.95 -4.57 9.81
CA VAL A 35 17.07 -3.70 8.62
C VAL A 35 17.09 -2.20 8.95
N GLY A 36 17.23 -1.85 10.23
CA GLY A 36 17.38 -0.45 10.68
C GLY A 36 16.11 0.41 10.61
N GLY A 37 14.95 -0.20 10.34
CA GLY A 37 13.69 0.51 10.12
C GLY A 37 12.81 0.71 11.37
N LEU A 38 13.30 0.37 12.58
CA LEU A 38 12.43 0.35 13.77
C LEU A 38 12.03 1.76 14.24
N GLY A 39 10.87 2.23 13.76
CA GLY A 39 10.16 3.41 14.24
C GLY A 39 9.09 3.14 15.32
N PRO A 40 8.61 4.21 15.99
CA PRO A 40 7.52 4.14 16.98
C PRO A 40 6.21 3.56 16.43
N GLU A 41 5.95 3.71 15.14
CA GLU A 41 4.79 3.17 14.44
C GLU A 41 4.73 1.64 14.50
N HIS A 42 5.86 0.95 14.39
CA HIS A 42 5.92 -0.51 14.44
C HIS A 42 5.68 -1.03 15.86
N ILE A 43 6.18 -0.29 16.86
CA ILE A 43 5.93 -0.60 18.27
C ILE A 43 4.45 -0.40 18.60
N ALA A 44 3.87 0.74 18.19
CA ALA A 44 2.45 1.03 18.37
C ALA A 44 1.58 -0.05 17.71
N LEU A 45 1.94 -0.48 16.50
CA LEU A 45 1.27 -1.55 15.77
C LEU A 45 1.26 -2.86 16.57
N VAL A 46 2.41 -3.29 17.07
CA VAL A 46 2.53 -4.52 17.86
C VAL A 46 1.73 -4.44 19.16
N VAL A 47 1.78 -3.31 19.86
CA VAL A 47 1.00 -3.10 21.09
C VAL A 47 -0.49 -3.21 20.80
N ILE A 48 -0.97 -2.59 19.72
CA ILE A 48 -2.38 -2.65 19.30
C ILE A 48 -2.79 -4.10 18.99
N VAL A 49 -1.96 -4.83 18.23
CA VAL A 49 -2.22 -6.23 17.86
C VAL A 49 -2.30 -7.14 19.08
N LEU A 50 -1.33 -7.04 19.98
CA LEU A 50 -1.31 -7.82 21.22
C LEU A 50 -2.50 -7.44 22.11
N GLY A 51 -2.81 -6.15 22.20
CA GLY A 51 -4.01 -5.66 22.88
C GLY A 51 -5.27 -6.35 22.37
N PHE A 52 -5.52 -6.34 21.06
CA PHE A 52 -6.68 -7.02 20.49
C PHE A 52 -6.65 -8.54 20.66
N ALA A 53 -5.47 -9.18 20.61
CA ALA A 53 -5.33 -10.63 20.78
C ALA A 53 -5.71 -11.11 22.20
N PHE A 54 -5.46 -10.30 23.23
CA PHE A 54 -5.70 -10.70 24.63
C PHE A 54 -6.94 -10.06 25.28
N TRP A 55 -7.57 -9.05 24.65
CA TRP A 55 -8.66 -8.30 25.29
C TRP A 55 -9.98 -9.06 25.44
N SER A 56 -10.45 -9.76 24.40
CA SER A 56 -11.76 -10.44 24.36
C SER A 56 -11.89 -11.41 23.17
N ASP A 57 -12.91 -12.27 23.17
CA ASP A 57 -13.20 -13.13 22.00
C ASP A 57 -13.59 -12.31 20.76
N ARG A 58 -14.31 -11.19 20.94
CA ARG A 58 -14.70 -10.28 19.85
C ARG A 58 -13.48 -9.56 19.27
N SER A 59 -12.57 -9.09 20.12
CA SER A 59 -11.32 -8.47 19.66
C SER A 59 -10.40 -9.47 18.95
N ARG A 60 -10.38 -10.74 19.37
CA ARG A 60 -9.65 -11.81 18.65
C ARG A 60 -10.20 -12.04 17.24
N LYS A 61 -11.51 -11.98 17.06
CA LYS A 61 -12.12 -12.07 15.72
C LYS A 61 -11.72 -10.88 14.84
N LEU A 62 -11.71 -9.67 15.40
CA LEU A 62 -11.25 -8.48 14.72
C LEU A 62 -9.74 -8.56 14.39
N ALA A 63 -8.93 -9.07 15.32
CA ALA A 63 -7.50 -9.24 15.14
C ALA A 63 -7.15 -10.15 13.95
N ARG A 64 -7.98 -11.15 13.62
CA ARG A 64 -7.77 -11.97 12.41
C ARG A 64 -7.96 -11.21 11.11
N ILE A 65 -8.94 -10.31 11.08
CA ILE A 65 -9.19 -9.44 9.92
C ILE A 65 -8.04 -8.43 9.81
N ALA A 66 -7.68 -7.79 10.94
CA ALA A 66 -6.56 -6.85 10.99
C ALA A 66 -5.25 -7.53 10.58
N TYR A 67 -5.00 -8.76 11.00
CA TYR A 67 -3.79 -9.52 10.67
C TYR A 67 -3.53 -9.60 9.16
N ALA A 68 -4.58 -9.77 8.34
CA ALA A 68 -4.44 -9.78 6.88
C ALA A 68 -3.89 -8.44 6.37
N PHE A 69 -4.50 -7.31 6.77
CA PHE A 69 -4.02 -5.98 6.38
C PHE A 69 -2.63 -5.66 6.92
N LEU A 70 -2.31 -6.13 8.12
CA LEU A 70 -0.97 -5.98 8.68
C LEU A 70 0.03 -6.74 7.83
N LEU A 71 -0.20 -8.01 7.54
CA LEU A 71 0.66 -8.81 6.68
C LEU A 71 0.90 -8.11 5.34
N TRP A 72 -0.15 -7.56 4.72
CA TRP A 72 -0.01 -6.75 3.50
C TRP A 72 0.90 -5.53 3.70
N ALA A 73 0.68 -4.73 4.74
CA ALA A 73 1.47 -3.55 5.02
C ALA A 73 2.94 -3.89 5.27
N LEU A 74 3.20 -4.99 6.00
CA LEU A 74 4.55 -5.45 6.30
C LEU A 74 5.29 -5.92 5.05
N VAL A 75 4.64 -6.74 4.23
CA VAL A 75 5.21 -7.19 2.97
C VAL A 75 5.51 -5.98 2.07
N TYR A 76 4.53 -5.09 1.87
CA TYR A 76 4.73 -3.89 1.06
C TYR A 76 5.86 -2.99 1.55
N ASP A 77 5.94 -2.70 2.85
CA ASP A 77 7.00 -1.87 3.40
C ASP A 77 8.37 -2.55 3.28
N SER A 78 8.42 -3.88 3.46
CA SER A 78 9.66 -4.64 3.34
C SER A 78 10.25 -4.70 1.94
N MET A 79 9.44 -4.47 0.91
CA MET A 79 9.89 -4.44 -0.48
C MET A 79 11.05 -3.45 -0.68
N ARG A 80 11.11 -2.36 0.11
CA ARG A 80 12.21 -1.36 0.05
C ARG A 80 13.61 -1.96 0.16
N TRP A 81 13.76 -3.09 0.83
CA TRP A 81 15.06 -3.66 1.14
C TRP A 81 15.50 -4.75 0.18
N TYR A 82 14.55 -5.44 -0.46
CA TYR A 82 14.87 -6.57 -1.34
C TYR A 82 14.43 -6.38 -2.78
N ALA A 83 13.60 -5.37 -3.09
CA ALA A 83 13.03 -5.13 -4.41
C ALA A 83 14.10 -5.17 -5.50
N ASP A 84 15.19 -4.42 -5.34
CA ASP A 84 16.25 -4.31 -6.34
C ASP A 84 17.05 -5.62 -6.53
N TYR A 85 17.03 -6.52 -5.55
CA TYR A 85 17.72 -7.82 -5.65
C TYR A 85 16.90 -8.88 -6.37
N ILE A 86 15.57 -8.81 -6.31
CA ILE A 86 14.68 -9.82 -6.87
C ILE A 86 14.01 -9.38 -8.18
N ARG A 87 14.04 -8.08 -8.48
CA ARG A 87 13.45 -7.52 -9.70
C ARG A 87 14.17 -8.05 -10.93
N SER A 88 13.42 -8.26 -12.01
CA SER A 88 14.00 -8.46 -13.34
C SER A 88 15.03 -7.36 -13.67
N PRO A 89 16.19 -7.70 -14.24
CA PRO A 89 17.23 -6.72 -14.58
C PRO A 89 16.79 -5.77 -15.71
N VAL A 90 15.78 -6.15 -16.49
CA VAL A 90 15.25 -5.34 -17.59
C VAL A 90 14.06 -4.53 -17.08
N ILE A 91 14.23 -3.20 -17.02
CA ILE A 91 13.16 -2.26 -16.70
C ILE A 91 12.53 -1.77 -18.00
N HIS A 92 11.21 -1.89 -18.11
CA HIS A 92 10.44 -1.49 -19.27
C HIS A 92 10.03 -0.02 -19.15
N LEU A 93 10.72 0.85 -19.90
CA LEU A 93 10.45 2.30 -19.93
C LEU A 93 9.75 2.72 -21.22
N ARG A 94 10.19 2.16 -22.36
CA ARG A 94 9.73 2.59 -23.68
C ARG A 94 8.42 1.92 -24.06
N GLU A 95 8.23 0.69 -23.60
CA GLU A 95 7.13 -0.18 -23.99
C GLU A 95 5.79 0.36 -23.46
N PRO A 96 5.64 0.73 -22.17
CA PRO A 96 4.40 1.34 -21.68
C PRO A 96 4.11 2.67 -22.38
N TYR A 97 5.14 3.51 -22.56
CA TYR A 97 5.00 4.79 -23.24
C TYR A 97 4.56 4.65 -24.70
N SER A 98 5.18 3.73 -25.44
CA SER A 98 4.86 3.48 -26.85
C SER A 98 3.48 2.84 -27.00
N PHE A 99 3.07 2.01 -26.04
CA PHE A 99 1.72 1.47 -25.96
C PHE A 99 0.70 2.60 -25.81
N ASP A 100 0.91 3.50 -24.85
CA ASP A 100 0.02 4.64 -24.62
C ASP A 100 -0.06 5.56 -25.85
N LEU A 101 1.07 5.88 -26.49
CA LEU A 101 1.08 6.66 -27.74
C LEU A 101 0.31 5.95 -28.86
N ARG A 102 0.51 4.64 -29.03
CA ARG A 102 -0.09 3.89 -30.14
C ARG A 102 -1.61 3.79 -30.02
N PHE A 103 -2.12 3.54 -28.82
CA PHE A 103 -3.54 3.26 -28.61
C PHE A 103 -4.33 4.48 -28.13
N PHE A 104 -3.68 5.39 -27.41
CA PHE A 104 -4.32 6.54 -26.76
C PHE A 104 -3.63 7.87 -27.10
N GLY A 105 -2.76 7.89 -28.10
CA GLY A 105 -2.05 9.08 -28.54
C GLY A 105 -3.00 10.21 -28.92
N ILE A 106 -2.71 11.40 -28.41
CA ILE A 106 -3.46 12.63 -28.70
C ILE A 106 -2.63 13.44 -29.69
N HIS A 107 -3.11 13.52 -30.93
CA HIS A 107 -2.47 14.28 -31.99
C HIS A 107 -2.58 15.78 -31.71
N THR A 108 -1.44 16.44 -31.54
CA THR A 108 -1.38 17.90 -31.40
C THR A 108 -0.50 18.50 -32.51
N PRO A 109 -0.63 19.80 -32.83
CA PRO A 109 0.26 20.44 -33.80
C PRO A 109 1.76 20.39 -33.45
N ARG A 110 2.12 20.06 -32.20
CA ARG A 110 3.50 19.96 -31.72
C ARG A 110 4.02 18.51 -31.70
N GLY A 111 3.19 17.54 -32.07
CA GLY A 111 3.48 16.11 -32.00
C GLY A 111 2.41 15.34 -31.23
N ASP A 112 2.57 14.03 -31.24
CA ASP A 112 1.69 13.10 -30.52
C ASP A 112 2.07 13.05 -29.06
N LEU A 113 1.08 13.21 -28.18
CA LEU A 113 1.26 13.16 -26.73
C LEU A 113 0.53 11.95 -26.15
N THR A 114 1.10 11.34 -25.13
CA THR A 114 0.36 10.39 -24.28
C THR A 114 -0.74 11.13 -23.51
N PRO A 115 -1.81 10.43 -23.06
CA PRO A 115 -2.84 11.04 -22.23
C PRO A 115 -2.28 11.72 -20.97
N ASN A 116 -1.25 11.13 -20.36
CA ASN A 116 -0.58 11.72 -19.20
C ASN A 116 0.04 13.07 -19.55
N GLU A 117 0.86 13.14 -20.60
CA GLU A 117 1.52 14.37 -21.05
C GLU A 117 0.51 15.46 -21.40
N TYR A 118 -0.55 15.10 -22.14
CA TYR A 118 -1.61 16.03 -22.50
C TYR A 118 -2.29 16.64 -21.26
N LEU A 119 -2.60 15.81 -20.26
CA LEU A 119 -3.25 16.24 -19.01
C LEU A 119 -2.30 17.00 -18.06
N GLN A 120 -0.98 16.87 -18.22
CA GLN A 120 -0.03 17.75 -17.52
C GLN A 120 -0.03 19.17 -18.07
N ILE A 121 -0.43 19.36 -19.33
CA ILE A 121 -0.52 20.68 -19.98
C ILE A 121 -1.92 21.28 -19.80
N HIS A 122 -2.96 20.44 -19.82
CA HIS A 122 -4.37 20.84 -19.69
C HIS A 122 -4.91 20.56 -18.29
N THR A 123 -4.31 21.20 -17.29
CA THR A 123 -4.69 21.01 -15.89
C THR A 123 -5.96 21.77 -15.52
N SER A 124 -6.72 21.23 -14.57
CA SER A 124 -7.92 21.88 -14.02
C SER A 124 -7.95 21.67 -12.52
N LYS A 125 -8.11 22.76 -11.75
CA LYS A 125 -8.21 22.69 -10.29
C LYS A 125 -9.36 21.80 -9.81
N VAL A 126 -10.47 21.80 -10.54
CA VAL A 126 -11.63 20.95 -10.21
C VAL A 126 -11.29 19.48 -10.40
N LEU A 127 -10.64 19.14 -11.52
CA LEU A 127 -10.22 17.76 -11.78
C LEU A 127 -9.12 17.33 -10.82
N ASP A 128 -8.14 18.19 -10.53
CA ASP A 128 -7.10 17.92 -9.54
C ASP A 128 -7.69 17.64 -8.14
N LEU A 129 -8.75 18.38 -7.75
CA LEU A 129 -9.46 18.15 -6.49
C LEU A 129 -10.21 16.81 -6.50
N LEU A 130 -11.01 16.54 -7.54
CA LEU A 130 -11.84 15.33 -7.62
C LEU A 130 -10.98 14.07 -7.75
N CYS A 131 -10.02 14.07 -8.66
CA CYS A 131 -9.09 12.95 -8.86
C CYS A 131 -8.20 12.76 -7.63
N GLY A 132 -7.69 13.84 -7.04
CA GLY A 132 -6.90 13.75 -5.81
C GLY A 132 -7.72 13.23 -4.62
N LEU A 133 -8.98 13.61 -4.49
CA LEU A 133 -9.85 13.06 -3.45
C LEU A 133 -10.06 11.56 -3.64
N ALA A 134 -10.41 11.13 -4.86
CA ALA A 134 -10.60 9.72 -5.19
C ALA A 134 -9.30 8.89 -5.02
N TYR A 135 -8.15 9.49 -5.28
CA TYR A 135 -6.83 8.87 -5.18
C TYR A 135 -6.15 9.06 -3.82
N THR A 136 -6.83 9.67 -2.85
CA THR A 136 -6.28 9.84 -1.50
C THR A 136 -6.13 8.45 -0.85
N PRO A 137 -5.04 8.16 -0.10
CA PRO A 137 -4.81 6.84 0.48
C PRO A 137 -5.96 6.34 1.37
N PHE A 138 -6.68 7.27 2.00
CA PHE A 138 -7.90 6.98 2.74
C PHE A 138 -9.01 6.39 1.86
N PHE A 139 -9.24 6.94 0.67
CA PHE A 139 -10.24 6.41 -0.26
C PHE A 139 -9.74 5.22 -1.07
N PHE A 140 -8.44 5.08 -1.29
CA PHE A 140 -7.90 3.95 -2.07
C PHE A 140 -7.66 2.69 -1.22
N ILE A 141 -7.02 2.82 -0.05
CA ILE A 141 -6.68 1.68 0.83
C ILE A 141 -7.54 1.71 2.09
N GLY A 142 -7.77 2.90 2.65
CA GLY A 142 -8.56 3.06 3.86
C GLY A 142 -10.00 2.58 3.70
N GLU A 143 -10.59 2.70 2.50
CA GLU A 143 -11.94 2.21 2.22
C GLU A 143 -12.07 0.70 2.43
N SER A 144 -11.04 -0.07 2.07
CA SER A 144 -11.03 -1.53 2.24
C SER A 144 -11.02 -1.90 3.72
N VAL A 145 -10.23 -1.19 4.52
CA VAL A 145 -10.21 -1.36 5.98
C VAL A 145 -11.56 -0.96 6.59
N VAL A 146 -12.13 0.17 6.18
CA VAL A 146 -13.43 0.65 6.65
C VAL A 146 -14.55 -0.32 6.29
N LEU A 147 -14.55 -0.86 5.07
CA LEU A 147 -15.52 -1.86 4.63
C LEU A 147 -15.40 -3.15 5.45
N ALA A 148 -14.18 -3.65 5.69
CA ALA A 148 -13.96 -4.81 6.53
C ALA A 148 -14.45 -4.60 7.97
N LEU A 149 -14.20 -3.42 8.54
CA LEU A 149 -14.72 -3.02 9.85
C LEU A 149 -16.24 -2.93 9.86
N TYR A 150 -16.84 -2.30 8.85
CA TYR A 150 -18.30 -2.20 8.69
C TYR A 150 -18.94 -3.59 8.68
N LEU A 151 -18.44 -4.51 7.84
CA LEU A 151 -18.92 -5.89 7.75
C LEU A 151 -18.77 -6.62 9.09
N PHE A 152 -17.66 -6.41 9.79
CA PHE A 152 -17.43 -6.98 11.12
C PHE A 152 -18.47 -6.48 12.13
N PHE A 153 -18.73 -5.17 12.21
CA PHE A 153 -19.71 -4.60 13.12
C PHE A 153 -21.15 -4.98 12.80
N LYS A 154 -21.47 -5.24 11.53
CA LYS A 154 -22.74 -5.84 11.08
C LYS A 154 -22.89 -7.34 11.41
N GLY A 155 -21.88 -7.96 12.03
CA GLY A 155 -21.90 -9.38 12.39
C GLY A 155 -21.47 -10.31 11.25
N GLN A 156 -21.16 -9.79 10.06
CA GLN A 156 -20.71 -10.56 8.90
C GLN A 156 -19.21 -10.88 8.97
N THR A 157 -18.75 -11.40 10.10
CA THR A 157 -17.32 -11.60 10.41
C THR A 157 -16.61 -12.47 9.36
N ARG A 158 -17.26 -13.54 8.88
CA ARG A 158 -16.67 -14.43 7.86
C ARG A 158 -16.49 -13.72 6.52
N LEU A 159 -17.42 -12.84 6.14
CA LEU A 159 -17.32 -12.08 4.89
C LEU A 159 -16.21 -11.02 5.01
N ALA A 160 -16.12 -10.33 6.14
CA ALA A 160 -15.03 -9.39 6.41
C ALA A 160 -13.65 -10.04 6.34
N GLU A 161 -13.51 -11.24 6.93
CA GLU A 161 -12.27 -12.03 6.89
C GLU A 161 -11.91 -12.46 5.47
N ARG A 162 -12.88 -12.97 4.69
CA ARG A 162 -12.66 -13.32 3.28
C ARG A 162 -12.27 -12.11 2.44
N PHE A 163 -12.96 -10.99 2.60
CA PHE A 163 -12.66 -9.75 1.89
C PHE A 163 -11.23 -9.29 2.17
N ALA A 164 -10.81 -9.26 3.44
CA ALA A 164 -9.46 -8.88 3.81
C ALA A 164 -8.40 -9.78 3.16
N TRP A 165 -8.61 -11.10 3.13
CA TRP A 165 -7.68 -12.01 2.46
C TRP A 165 -7.68 -11.86 0.94
N VAL A 166 -8.83 -11.64 0.30
CA VAL A 166 -8.88 -11.34 -1.13
C VAL A 166 -8.08 -10.08 -1.43
N PHE A 167 -8.26 -9.01 -0.65
CA PHE A 167 -7.48 -7.79 -0.77
C PHE A 167 -5.97 -8.07 -0.70
N VAL A 168 -5.51 -8.84 0.30
CA VAL A 168 -4.09 -9.20 0.46
C VAL A 168 -3.58 -9.96 -0.75
N TRP A 169 -4.27 -11.03 -1.17
CA TRP A 169 -3.82 -11.86 -2.28
C TRP A 169 -3.80 -11.12 -3.60
N SER A 170 -4.82 -10.31 -3.89
CA SER A 170 -4.84 -9.44 -5.08
C SER A 170 -3.64 -8.51 -5.13
N ASN A 171 -3.30 -7.90 -3.99
CA ASN A 171 -2.12 -7.03 -3.91
C ASN A 171 -0.81 -7.81 -4.07
N PHE A 172 -0.68 -8.99 -3.47
CA PHE A 172 0.54 -9.80 -3.61
C PHE A 172 0.77 -10.30 -5.03
N ILE A 173 -0.30 -10.59 -5.77
CA ILE A 173 -0.21 -10.87 -7.20
C ILE A 173 0.34 -9.63 -7.94
N GLY A 174 -0.23 -8.45 -7.68
CA GLY A 174 0.28 -7.20 -8.28
C GLY A 174 1.74 -6.90 -7.93
N PHE A 175 2.12 -7.04 -6.66
CA PHE A 175 3.52 -6.87 -6.24
C PHE A 175 4.46 -7.87 -6.91
N SER A 176 4.02 -9.10 -7.15
CA SER A 176 4.82 -10.08 -7.88
C SER A 176 5.04 -9.65 -9.33
N LEU A 177 4.01 -9.07 -9.95
CA LEU A 177 4.09 -8.58 -11.33
C LEU A 177 5.00 -7.36 -11.46
N TYR A 178 5.12 -6.51 -10.43
CA TYR A 178 6.12 -5.43 -10.39
C TYR A 178 7.56 -5.95 -10.55
N TYR A 179 7.84 -7.17 -10.07
CA TYR A 179 9.17 -7.76 -10.16
C TYR A 179 9.39 -8.58 -11.43
N ILE A 180 8.33 -9.20 -11.95
CA ILE A 180 8.37 -9.97 -13.19
C ILE A 180 8.47 -9.03 -14.40
N TYR A 181 7.69 -7.94 -14.38
CA TYR A 181 7.63 -6.93 -15.43
C TYR A 181 7.74 -5.52 -14.81
N PRO A 182 8.94 -5.13 -14.34
CA PRO A 182 9.14 -3.80 -13.81
C PRO A 182 8.95 -2.76 -14.91
N ALA A 183 8.00 -1.85 -14.70
CA ALA A 183 7.61 -0.84 -15.67
C ALA A 183 7.71 0.55 -15.07
N ALA A 184 8.34 1.48 -15.79
CA ALA A 184 8.47 2.85 -15.34
C ALA A 184 7.12 3.59 -15.43
N PRO A 185 6.73 4.36 -14.40
CA PRO A 185 5.51 5.15 -14.44
C PRO A 185 5.67 6.36 -15.37
N PRO A 186 4.57 6.93 -15.89
CA PRO A 186 4.64 8.06 -16.83
C PRO A 186 5.41 9.27 -16.30
N TRP A 187 5.31 9.57 -15.01
CA TRP A 187 6.06 10.67 -14.40
C TRP A 187 7.56 10.46 -14.43
N TYR A 188 8.03 9.21 -14.35
CA TYR A 188 9.45 8.89 -14.39
C TYR A 188 10.00 9.19 -15.77
N VAL A 189 9.32 8.72 -16.82
CA VAL A 189 9.72 8.98 -18.21
C VAL A 189 9.70 10.48 -18.52
N ALA A 190 8.70 11.22 -18.02
CA ALA A 190 8.62 12.66 -18.21
C ALA A 190 9.77 13.44 -17.54
N ALA A 191 10.28 12.97 -16.40
CA ALA A 191 11.32 13.67 -15.63
C ALA A 191 12.75 13.19 -15.94
N HIS A 192 12.93 11.90 -16.21
CA HIS A 192 14.23 11.23 -16.33
C HIS A 192 14.47 10.63 -17.73
N GLY A 193 13.48 10.66 -18.62
CA GLY A 193 13.55 10.05 -19.94
C GLY A 193 13.55 8.52 -19.88
N PHE A 194 14.13 7.90 -20.91
CA PHE A 194 14.12 6.44 -21.09
C PHE A 194 15.39 5.75 -20.56
N VAL A 195 15.99 6.32 -19.51
CA VAL A 195 17.17 5.75 -18.85
C VAL A 195 16.76 5.23 -17.48
N ALA A 196 17.02 3.95 -17.24
CA ALA A 196 16.79 3.32 -15.95
C ALA A 196 17.83 3.81 -14.93
N ASP A 197 17.34 4.37 -13.83
CA ASP A 197 18.12 4.80 -12.68
C ASP A 197 17.39 4.35 -11.41
N LEU A 198 17.97 3.35 -10.74
CA LEU A 198 17.43 2.76 -9.51
C LEU A 198 17.61 3.68 -8.28
N SER A 199 18.42 4.74 -8.38
CA SER A 199 18.61 5.70 -7.29
C SER A 199 17.48 6.73 -7.17
N VAL A 200 16.60 6.78 -8.18
CA VAL A 200 15.46 7.71 -8.21
C VAL A 200 14.47 7.35 -7.11
N HIS A 201 14.10 8.36 -6.33
CA HIS A 201 13.12 8.22 -5.27
C HIS A 201 11.69 8.35 -5.81
N ALA A 202 10.74 7.75 -5.09
CA ALA A 202 9.32 7.84 -5.44
C ALA A 202 8.82 9.29 -5.47
N SER A 203 8.02 9.62 -6.48
CA SER A 203 7.46 10.95 -6.66
C SER A 203 5.93 10.92 -6.69
N PRO A 204 5.24 11.80 -5.94
CA PRO A 204 3.80 12.03 -6.08
C PRO A 204 3.44 12.71 -7.42
N ALA A 205 4.42 13.23 -8.17
CA ALA A 205 4.24 13.85 -9.48
C ALA A 205 3.07 14.87 -9.51
N GLY A 206 2.14 14.73 -10.46
CA GLY A 206 0.98 15.62 -10.61
C GLY A 206 0.06 15.66 -9.38
N ALA A 207 0.08 14.64 -8.51
CA ALA A 207 -0.75 14.61 -7.31
C ALA A 207 -0.39 15.71 -6.30
N LEU A 208 0.81 16.32 -6.40
CA LEU A 208 1.17 17.50 -5.60
C LEU A 208 0.24 18.70 -5.82
N ARG A 209 -0.46 18.76 -6.95
CA ARG A 209 -1.47 19.81 -7.16
C ARG A 209 -2.64 19.67 -6.21
N PHE A 210 -3.03 18.45 -5.86
CA PHE A 210 -4.06 18.21 -4.84
C PHE A 210 -3.59 18.73 -3.48
N ASP A 211 -2.38 18.37 -3.05
CA ASP A 211 -1.82 18.84 -1.77
C ASP A 211 -1.80 20.38 -1.69
N LYS A 212 -1.43 21.04 -2.80
CA LYS A 212 -1.48 22.51 -2.91
C LYS A 212 -2.90 23.07 -2.78
N LEU A 213 -3.92 22.36 -3.29
CA LEU A 213 -5.32 22.79 -3.20
C LEU A 213 -5.89 22.63 -1.79
N VAL A 214 -5.54 21.54 -1.09
CA VAL A 214 -6.05 21.26 0.26
C VAL A 214 -5.19 21.85 1.38
N GLY A 215 -3.96 22.29 1.07
CA GLY A 215 -3.01 22.84 2.03
C GLY A 215 -2.37 21.81 2.97
N LEU A 216 -2.44 20.52 2.63
CA LEU A 216 -1.94 19.41 3.44
C LEU A 216 -1.06 18.48 2.59
N PRO A 217 0.09 17.99 3.10
CA PRO A 217 1.02 17.14 2.35
C PRO A 217 0.58 15.67 2.34
N ILE A 218 -0.65 15.40 1.87
CA ILE A 218 -1.26 14.08 1.92
C ILE A 218 -0.62 13.15 0.88
N MET A 219 -0.62 13.57 -0.39
CA MET A 219 -0.06 12.81 -1.50
C MET A 219 1.45 12.72 -1.39
N GLN A 220 2.11 13.82 -1.01
CA GLN A 220 3.54 13.84 -0.77
C GLN A 220 3.94 12.87 0.35
N GLY A 221 3.22 12.87 1.46
CA GLY A 221 3.51 12.01 2.61
C GLY A 221 3.35 10.52 2.32
N PHE A 222 2.42 10.16 1.42
CA PHE A 222 2.15 8.77 1.08
C PHE A 222 2.92 8.30 -0.16
N TYR A 223 2.71 8.91 -1.33
CA TYR A 223 3.31 8.49 -2.60
C TYR A 223 4.80 8.83 -2.69
N GLY A 224 5.25 9.91 -2.04
CA GLY A 224 6.68 10.22 -1.92
C GLY A 224 7.45 9.20 -1.08
N LYS A 225 6.74 8.34 -0.35
CA LYS A 225 7.30 7.22 0.41
C LYS A 225 6.94 5.88 -0.23
N SER A 226 6.61 5.79 -1.52
CA SER A 226 6.39 4.47 -2.14
C SER A 226 7.59 3.55 -1.93
N ALA A 227 7.35 2.25 -1.78
CA ALA A 227 8.42 1.26 -1.61
C ALA A 227 9.09 0.91 -2.95
N ASP A 228 8.36 1.05 -4.05
CA ASP A 228 8.84 0.79 -5.41
C ASP A 228 8.43 1.94 -6.35
N VAL A 229 9.35 2.27 -7.27
CA VAL A 229 9.16 3.22 -8.36
C VAL A 229 8.68 2.53 -9.63
N PHE A 230 9.16 1.31 -9.93
CA PHE A 230 8.98 0.62 -11.21
C PHE A 230 7.84 -0.41 -11.18
N GLY A 231 6.79 -0.13 -10.42
CA GLY A 231 5.59 -0.97 -10.30
C GLY A 231 4.38 -0.41 -11.06
N ALA A 232 4.59 0.24 -12.21
CA ALA A 232 3.51 0.98 -12.88
C ALA A 232 2.47 0.08 -13.56
N ILE A 233 2.85 -1.15 -13.93
CA ILE A 233 1.95 -2.13 -14.54
C ILE A 233 1.73 -3.26 -13.52
N PRO A 234 0.48 -3.44 -13.06
CA PRO A 234 0.13 -4.47 -12.09
C PRO A 234 0.02 -5.86 -12.70
#